data_AF-A0A8S0Y809-F1
#
_entry.id   AF-A0A8S0Y809-F1
#
_cell.length_a   1.000
_cell.length_b   1.000
_cell.length_c   1.000
_cell.angle_alpha   90.00
_cell.angle_beta   90.00
_cell.angle_gamma   90.00
#
_symmetry.space_group_name_H-M   'P 1'
#
loop_
_entity.id
_entity.type
_entity.pdbx_description
1 polymer ?
#
loop_
_entity_poly.entity_id
_entity_poly.type
_entity_poly.pdbx_seq_one_letter_code
_entity_poly.pdbx_strand_id
1 'polypeptide(L)' 'METEYYKTWEKYKEKHPEIDEKLEGKMAPKMQQYEEMMFIFVLNLLM' A
#
# COMPACT_ATOMS: atom_id res chain seq x y z
N MET A 1 -7.90 15.66 4.05
CA MET A 1 -8.52 14.32 4.02
C MET A 1 -7.63 13.37 4.81
N GLU A 2 -7.85 13.26 6.12
CA GLU A 2 -7.27 12.18 6.90
C GLU A 2 -8.35 11.12 7.04
N THR A 3 -8.18 9.99 6.35
CA THR A 3 -9.09 8.86 6.47
C THR A 3 -8.29 7.71 7.07
N GLU A 4 -8.93 6.88 7.89
CA GLU A 4 -8.26 5.71 8.46
C GLU A 4 -7.82 4.70 7.39
N TYR A 5 -8.47 4.78 6.22
CA TYR A 5 -8.34 3.87 5.09
C TYR A 5 -7.30 4.29 4.06
N TYR A 6 -6.81 5.53 4.12
CA TYR A 6 -5.81 6.05 3.18
C TYR A 6 -4.68 6.72 3.95
N LYS A 7 -3.51 6.08 3.93
CA LYS A 7 -2.28 6.60 4.52
C LYS A 7 -1.21 6.66 3.44
N THR A 8 -0.46 7.76 3.43
CA THR A 8 0.71 7.86 2.57
C THR A 8 1.80 6.91 3.05
N TRP A 9 2.67 6.51 2.13
CA TRP A 9 3.82 5.66 2.44
C TRP A 9 4.70 6.25 3.56
N GLU A 10 4.90 7.57 3.57
CA GLU A 10 5.65 8.28 4.61
C GLU A 10 5.03 8.09 6.01
N LYS A 11 3.71 8.28 6.14
CA LYS A 11 2.97 8.04 7.39
C LYS A 11 2.95 6.56 7.80
N TYR A 12 3.05 5.64 6.85
CA TYR A 12 3.19 4.21 7.14
C TYR A 12 4.58 3.91 7.74
N LYS A 13 5.65 4.43 7.13
CA LYS A 13 7.03 4.25 7.62
C LYS A 13 7.26 4.81 9.02
N GLU A 14 6.64 5.94 9.36
CA GLU A 14 6.72 6.51 10.72
C GLU A 14 6.32 5.52 11.82
N LYS A 15 5.44 4.56 11.50
CA LYS A 15 4.98 3.53 12.44
C LYS A 15 5.72 2.19 12.30
N HIS A 16 6.59 2.07 11.30
CA HIS A 16 7.30 0.85 10.93
C HIS A 16 8.80 1.13 10.73
N PRO A 17 9.55 1.47 11.81
CA PRO A 17 10.98 1.74 11.74
C PRO A 17 11.82 0.50 11.36
N GLU A 18 11.23 -0.70 11.36
CA GLU A 18 11.84 -1.96 10.92
C GLU A 18 12.03 -2.07 9.40
N ILE A 19 11.46 -1.15 8.62
CA ILE A 19 11.60 -1.14 7.16
C ILE A 19 12.96 -0.56 6.79
N ASP A 20 13.90 -1.44 6.44
CA ASP A 20 15.23 -1.08 5.93
C ASP A 20 15.08 -0.27 4.61
N GLU A 21 15.81 0.85 4.50
CA GLU A 21 15.86 1.70 3.29
C GLU A 21 16.16 0.91 2.01
N LYS A 22 16.91 -0.19 2.10
CA LYS A 22 17.21 -1.07 0.94
C LYS A 22 16.00 -1.85 0.44
N LEU A 23 15.01 -2.09 1.31
CA LEU A 23 13.76 -2.78 0.97
C LEU A 23 12.69 -1.80 0.49
N GLU A 24 12.81 -0.52 0.82
CA GLU A 24 11.83 0.53 0.47
C GLU A 24 11.54 0.58 -1.04
N GLY A 25 12.59 0.59 -1.87
CA GLY A 25 12.46 0.64 -3.33
C GLY A 25 11.76 -0.58 -3.95
N LYS A 26 11.61 -1.67 -3.21
CA LYS A 26 10.88 -2.87 -3.64
C LYS A 26 9.50 -3.00 -2.99
N MET A 27 9.31 -2.47 -1.78
CA MET A 27 8.06 -2.58 -1.04
C MET A 27 6.98 -1.67 -1.61
N ALA A 28 7.30 -0.42 -1.91
CA ALA A 28 6.35 0.54 -2.48
C ALA A 28 5.67 0.03 -3.78
N PRO A 29 6.40 -0.42 -4.82
CA PRO A 29 5.76 -0.95 -6.03
C PRO A 29 4.97 -2.24 -5.77
N LYS A 30 5.39 -3.04 -4.78
CA LYS A 30 4.72 -4.30 -4.44
C LYS A 30 3.40 -4.08 -3.69
N MET A 31 3.33 -3.07 -2.83
CA MET A 31 2.08 -2.64 -2.20
C MET A 31 1.08 -2.11 -3.22
N GLN A 32 1.55 -1.26 -4.14
CA GLN A 32 0.73 -0.75 -5.24
C GLN A 32 0.12 -1.90 -6.07
N GLN A 33 0.90 -2.93 -6.39
CA GLN A 33 0.41 -4.11 -7.09
C GLN A 33 -0.69 -4.86 -6.32
N TYR A 34 -0.55 -4.99 -5.00
CA TYR A 34 -1.59 -5.63 -4.19
C TYR A 34 -2.88 -4.80 -4.15
N GLU A 35 -2.79 -3.47 -4.07
CA GLU A 35 -3.95 -2.60 -4.15
C GLU A 35 -4.68 -2.74 -5.50
N GLU A 36 -3.93 -2.76 -6.61
CA GLU A 36 -4.49 -2.97 -7.94
C GLU A 36 -5.16 -4.34 -8.08
N MET A 37 -4.54 -5.41 -7.59
CA MET A 37 -5.14 -6.75 -7.60
C MET A 37 -6.44 -6.80 -6.79
N MET A 38 -6.46 -6.17 -5.62
CA MET A 38 -7.64 -6.13 -4.74
C MET A 38 -8.77 -5.33 -5.40
N PHE A 39 -8.43 -4.21 -6.04
CA PHE A 39 -9.39 -3.41 -6.80
C PHE A 39 -9.99 -4.20 -7.98
N ILE A 40 -9.15 -4.86 -8.79
CA ILE A 40 -9.59 -5.72 -9.90
C ILE A 40 -10.48 -6.85 -9.39
N PHE A 41 -10.10 -7.50 -8.28
CA PHE A 41 -10.89 -8.55 -7.66
C PHE A 41 -12.30 -8.08 -7.28
N VAL A 42 -12.41 -6.92 -6.62
CA VAL A 42 -13.70 -6.33 -6.25
C VAL A 42 -14.54 -5.98 -7.48
N LEU A 43 -13.93 -5.39 -8.51
CA LEU A 43 -14.64 -5.08 -9.77
C LEU A 43 -15.19 -6.35 -10.44
N ASN A 44 -14.41 -7.43 -10.45
CA ASN A 44 -14.84 -8.72 -11.00
C ASN A 44 -15.97 -9.40 -10.20
N LEU A 45 -16.20 -9.03 -8.93
CA LEU A 45 -17.33 -9.54 -8.16
C LEU A 45 -18.63 -8.78 -8.44
N LEU A 46 -18.53 -7.55 -8.96
CA LEU A 46 -19.67 -6.68 -9.25
C LEU A 46 -20.16 -6.77 -10.70
N MET A 47 -19.34 -7.29 -11.61
CA MET A 47 -19.69 -7.60 -13.01
C MET A 47 -20.07 -9.07 -13.17
#